data_AF-A0A933ZZR9-F1
#
_entry.id   AF-A0A933ZZR9-F1
#
_cell.length_a   1.000
_cell.length_b   1.000
_cell.length_c   1.000
_cell.angle_alpha   90.00
_cell.angle_beta   90.00
_cell.angle_gamma   90.00
#
_symmetry.space_group_name_H-M   'P 1'
#
loop_
_entity.id
_entity.type
_entity.pdbx_description
1 polymer ?
#
loop_
_entity_poly.entity_id
_entity_poly.type
_entity_poly.pdbx_seq_one_letter_code
_entity_poly.pdbx_strand_id
1 'polypeptide(L)'
;MRASGRPLLERPWRTRAGKEAAVEGLETQEHVSHLRELALRHGARFEVLPETHVLDHKFVKVGFELQLWGLHEHPKGVTPGCHECVRVYAALKEIAEWVLPKEERPSRYEIRPFEPALHVAPDLKDRDEVLLEIKIVHRHDFFSPIDKCEERCLSEMRQKLGQLGMREGQRRPARS
;
A
#
# COMPACT_ATOMS: atom_id res chain seq x y z
N MET A 1 -35.30 -1.93 66.49
CA MET A 1 -34.65 -3.02 65.72
C MET A 1 -34.07 -2.41 64.45
N ARG A 2 -32.79 -2.67 64.20
CA ARG A 2 -32.00 -2.17 63.07
C ARG A 2 -32.29 -3.01 61.81
N ALA A 3 -32.32 -2.38 60.64
CA ALA A 3 -31.54 -2.77 59.46
C ALA A 3 -31.87 -1.81 58.30
N SER A 4 -30.99 -0.84 58.10
CA SER A 4 -30.89 -0.03 56.90
C SER A 4 -30.38 -0.89 55.74
N GLY A 5 -31.14 -0.94 54.64
CA GLY A 5 -30.73 -1.54 53.39
C GLY A 5 -29.60 -0.71 52.75
N ARG A 6 -28.47 -1.36 52.48
CA ARG A 6 -27.45 -0.85 51.55
C ARG A 6 -27.75 -1.44 50.16
N PRO A 7 -27.82 -0.64 49.08
CA PRO A 7 -27.77 -1.19 47.75
C PRO A 7 -26.35 -1.70 47.48
N LEU A 8 -26.26 -2.94 47.01
CA LEU A 8 -25.04 -3.50 46.42
C LEU A 8 -24.62 -2.59 45.26
N LEU A 9 -23.43 -2.00 45.37
CA LEU A 9 -22.76 -1.36 44.25
C LEU A 9 -22.62 -2.37 43.12
N GLU A 10 -23.27 -2.09 42.00
CA GLU A 10 -22.95 -2.71 40.71
C GLU A 10 -21.51 -2.36 40.37
N ARG A 11 -20.64 -3.37 40.42
CA ARG A 11 -19.29 -3.27 39.87
C ARG A 11 -19.40 -3.44 38.35
N PRO A 12 -18.92 -2.48 37.54
CA PRO A 12 -18.94 -2.64 36.10
C PRO A 12 -17.94 -3.73 35.70
N TRP A 13 -18.44 -4.65 34.89
CA TRP A 13 -17.74 -5.66 34.12
C TRP A 13 -16.50 -5.06 33.41
N ARG A 14 -15.31 -5.22 33.98
CA ARG A 14 -14.06 -5.17 33.17
C ARG A 14 -13.85 -6.55 32.58
N THR A 15 -14.39 -6.79 31.40
CA THR A 15 -14.05 -7.97 30.59
C THR A 15 -12.69 -7.76 29.93
N ARG A 16 -11.86 -8.82 29.89
CA ARG A 16 -10.54 -8.88 29.24
C ARG A 16 -10.61 -8.47 27.75
N ALA A 17 -11.71 -8.83 27.10
CA ALA A 17 -12.02 -8.53 25.70
C ALA A 17 -12.04 -7.02 25.37
N GLY A 18 -12.51 -6.17 26.30
CA GLY A 18 -12.49 -4.72 26.10
C GLY A 18 -11.10 -4.10 26.22
N LYS A 19 -10.15 -4.80 26.85
CA LYS A 19 -8.75 -4.38 26.97
C LYS A 19 -7.94 -4.85 25.75
N GLU A 20 -8.20 -6.05 25.26
CA GLU A 20 -7.54 -6.60 24.05
C GLU A 20 -7.94 -5.83 22.79
N ALA A 21 -9.24 -5.57 22.56
CA ALA A 21 -9.68 -4.77 21.42
C ALA A 21 -9.16 -3.32 21.44
N ALA A 22 -8.94 -2.75 22.63
CA ALA A 22 -8.37 -1.41 22.78
C ALA A 22 -6.86 -1.37 22.48
N VAL A 23 -6.12 -2.42 22.85
CA VAL A 23 -4.68 -2.54 22.57
C VAL A 23 -4.43 -2.83 21.09
N GLU A 24 -5.22 -3.71 20.48
CA GLU A 24 -5.17 -4.04 19.05
C GLU A 24 -5.55 -2.83 18.16
N GLY A 25 -6.50 -2.00 18.62
CA GLY A 25 -6.86 -0.73 17.97
C GLY A 25 -5.78 0.35 18.08
N LEU A 26 -5.04 0.40 19.19
CA LEU A 26 -3.93 1.33 19.42
C LEU A 26 -2.69 0.96 18.60
N GLU A 27 -2.30 -0.32 18.57
CA GLU A 27 -1.19 -0.83 17.74
C GLU A 27 -1.48 -0.59 16.25
N THR A 28 -2.72 -0.73 15.82
CA THR A 28 -3.14 -0.41 14.45
C THR A 28 -3.02 1.09 14.16
N GLN A 29 -3.36 1.97 15.11
CA GLN A 29 -3.30 3.42 14.92
C GLN A 29 -1.86 3.96 14.93
N GLU A 30 -0.99 3.47 15.81
CA GLU A 30 0.43 3.81 15.84
C GLU A 30 1.12 3.36 14.55
N HIS A 31 0.85 2.13 14.10
CA HIS A 31 1.39 1.62 12.84
C HIS A 31 0.90 2.43 11.63
N VAL A 32 -0.38 2.78 11.56
CA VAL A 32 -0.90 3.65 10.47
C VAL A 32 -0.27 5.04 10.52
N SER A 33 -0.01 5.59 11.72
CA SER A 33 0.67 6.87 11.87
C SER A 33 2.10 6.80 11.37
N HIS A 34 2.82 5.72 11.69
CA HIS A 34 4.16 5.46 11.17
C HIS A 34 4.19 5.37 9.64
N LEU A 35 3.29 4.60 9.04
CA LEU A 35 3.21 4.47 7.57
C LEU A 35 2.87 5.80 6.89
N ARG A 36 2.03 6.62 7.52
CA ARG A 36 1.74 7.98 7.03
C ARG A 36 2.99 8.86 7.08
N GLU A 37 3.80 8.77 8.14
CA GLU A 37 5.06 9.50 8.22
C GLU A 37 6.05 9.06 7.12
N LEU A 38 6.15 7.76 6.84
CA LEU A 38 6.96 7.24 5.72
C LEU A 38 6.49 7.80 4.38
N ALA A 39 5.17 7.76 4.13
CA ALA A 39 4.58 8.28 2.91
C ALA A 39 4.84 9.80 2.75
N LEU A 40 4.70 10.58 3.82
CA LEU A 40 4.95 12.01 3.80
C LEU A 40 6.43 12.34 3.60
N ARG A 41 7.32 11.67 4.35
CA ARG A 41 8.77 11.88 4.28
C ARG A 41 9.30 11.67 2.87
N HIS A 42 8.85 10.61 2.21
CA HIS A 42 9.32 10.27 0.86
C HIS A 42 8.44 10.83 -0.25
N GLY A 43 7.48 11.72 0.05
CA GLY A 43 6.56 12.28 -0.94
C GLY A 43 5.84 11.21 -1.76
N ALA A 44 5.46 10.11 -1.11
CA ALA A 44 5.02 8.89 -1.77
C ALA A 44 3.69 9.11 -2.50
N ARG A 45 3.61 8.56 -3.72
CA ARG A 45 2.42 8.59 -4.58
C ARG A 45 2.22 7.23 -5.22
N PHE A 46 1.07 7.02 -5.83
CA PHE A 46 0.79 5.77 -6.53
C PHE A 46 0.11 5.97 -7.87
N GLU A 47 0.27 4.97 -8.74
CA GLU A 47 -0.39 4.87 -10.04
C GLU A 47 -0.92 3.45 -10.23
N VAL A 48 -2.02 3.32 -10.96
CA VAL A 48 -2.61 2.02 -11.31
C VAL A 48 -2.62 1.88 -12.82
N LEU A 49 -1.94 0.85 -13.31
CA LEU A 49 -1.88 0.50 -14.73
C LEU A 49 -2.63 -0.82 -14.97
N PRO A 50 -3.33 -0.96 -16.11
CA PRO A 50 -3.88 -2.27 -16.49
C PRO A 50 -2.74 -3.20 -16.94
N GLU A 51 -2.70 -4.43 -16.41
CA GLU A 51 -1.85 -5.48 -16.99
C GLU A 51 -2.60 -6.10 -18.17
N THR A 52 -2.02 -6.00 -19.37
CA THR A 52 -2.65 -6.47 -20.61
C THR A 52 -1.77 -7.50 -21.31
N HIS A 53 -2.38 -8.58 -21.80
CA HIS A 53 -1.72 -9.61 -22.58
C HIS A 53 -2.40 -9.79 -23.93
N VAL A 54 -1.65 -10.26 -24.92
CA VAL A 54 -2.19 -10.62 -26.24
C VAL A 54 -2.61 -12.08 -26.21
N LEU A 55 -3.92 -12.33 -26.36
CA LEU A 55 -4.53 -13.66 -26.49
C LEU A 55 -5.34 -13.68 -27.78
N ASP A 56 -5.09 -14.64 -28.67
CA ASP A 56 -5.78 -14.77 -29.96
C ASP A 56 -5.88 -13.44 -30.74
N HIS A 57 -4.75 -12.72 -30.82
CA HIS A 57 -4.64 -11.40 -31.48
C HIS A 57 -5.49 -10.28 -30.85
N LYS A 58 -5.99 -10.46 -29.63
CA LYS A 58 -6.73 -9.46 -28.86
C LYS A 58 -5.97 -9.07 -27.61
N PHE A 59 -5.99 -7.79 -27.26
CA PHE A 59 -5.53 -7.31 -25.96
C PHE A 59 -6.59 -7.65 -24.91
N VAL A 60 -6.21 -8.47 -23.94
CA VAL A 60 -7.05 -8.86 -22.80
C VAL A 60 -6.41 -8.29 -21.55
N LYS A 61 -7.22 -7.64 -20.72
CA LYS A 61 -6.80 -7.17 -19.40
C LYS A 61 -6.87 -8.34 -18.42
N VAL A 62 -5.72 -8.77 -17.93
CA VAL A 62 -5.57 -9.96 -17.06
C VAL A 62 -5.27 -9.60 -15.61
N GLY A 63 -5.01 -8.31 -15.34
CA GLY A 63 -4.73 -7.85 -13.99
C GLY A 63 -4.52 -6.35 -13.90
N PHE A 64 -3.84 -5.97 -12.83
CA PHE A 64 -3.42 -4.61 -12.56
C PHE A 64 -1.98 -4.59 -12.07
N GLU A 65 -1.29 -3.50 -12.37
CA GLU A 65 -0.03 -3.14 -11.75
C GLU A 65 -0.27 -1.89 -10.91
N LEU A 66 -0.01 -2.01 -9.61
CA LEU A 66 0.00 -0.88 -8.69
C LEU A 66 1.45 -0.46 -8.48
N GLN A 67 1.77 0.75 -8.93
CA GLN A 67 3.09 1.34 -8.81
C GLN A 67 3.12 2.31 -7.64
N LEU A 68 4.03 2.10 -6.69
CA LEU A 68 4.33 3.03 -5.61
C LEU A 68 5.62 3.78 -5.93
N TRP A 69 5.58 5.10 -5.84
CA TRP A 69 6.70 5.98 -6.15
C TRP A 69 7.13 6.74 -4.91
N GLY A 70 8.44 6.83 -4.67
CA GLY A 70 9.03 7.64 -3.60
C GLY A 70 10.14 8.56 -4.13
N LEU A 71 10.22 9.76 -3.59
CA LEU A 71 11.23 10.76 -3.95
C LEU A 71 12.57 10.43 -3.29
N HIS A 72 13.64 10.58 -4.09
CA HIS A 72 15.01 10.53 -3.62
C HIS A 72 15.51 11.94 -3.28
N GLU A 73 15.91 12.22 -2.03
CA GLU A 73 16.21 13.58 -1.54
C GLU A 73 17.57 14.17 -1.99
N HIS A 74 18.18 13.70 -3.07
CA HIS A 74 19.50 14.18 -3.50
C HIS A 74 19.45 14.84 -4.88
N PRO A 75 19.71 16.16 -4.98
CA PRO A 75 19.57 16.89 -6.25
C PRO A 75 20.72 16.65 -7.24
N LYS A 76 21.82 15.97 -6.88
CA LYS A 76 22.96 15.71 -7.78
C LYS A 76 23.69 14.40 -7.48
N GLY A 77 24.04 13.67 -8.54
CA GLY A 77 24.99 12.55 -8.48
C GLY A 77 24.42 11.25 -7.90
N VAL A 78 23.12 11.01 -8.07
CA VAL A 78 22.51 9.77 -7.59
C VAL A 78 23.03 8.60 -8.41
N THR A 79 23.56 7.60 -7.71
CA THR A 79 23.92 6.32 -8.31
C THR A 79 22.75 5.35 -8.08
N PRO A 80 22.24 4.66 -9.11
CA PRO A 80 21.19 3.67 -8.93
C PRO A 80 21.58 2.63 -7.87
N GLY A 81 20.68 2.34 -6.95
CA GLY A 81 20.94 1.39 -5.87
C GLY A 81 21.80 1.93 -4.72
N CYS A 82 21.99 3.25 -4.61
CA CYS A 82 22.66 3.82 -3.43
C CYS A 82 21.84 3.60 -2.15
N HIS A 83 22.44 3.85 -0.99
CA HIS A 83 21.83 3.61 0.31
C HIS A 83 20.47 4.32 0.48
N GLU A 84 20.31 5.52 -0.08
CA GLU A 84 19.04 6.23 -0.04
C GLU A 84 17.96 5.55 -0.90
N CYS A 85 18.31 5.04 -2.08
CA CYS A 85 17.36 4.28 -2.90
C CYS A 85 16.82 3.06 -2.14
N VAL A 86 17.71 2.35 -1.44
CA VAL A 86 17.33 1.18 -0.62
C VAL A 86 16.43 1.59 0.54
N ARG A 87 16.68 2.74 1.19
CA ARG A 87 15.83 3.26 2.27
C ARG A 87 14.43 3.63 1.77
N VAL A 88 14.34 4.35 0.65
CA VAL A 88 13.06 4.69 0.04
C VAL A 88 12.31 3.42 -0.36
N TYR A 89 12.97 2.47 -1.03
CA TYR A 89 12.35 1.20 -1.41
C TYR A 89 11.84 0.41 -0.19
N ALA A 90 12.62 0.34 0.89
CA ALA A 90 12.20 -0.33 2.12
C ALA A 90 10.94 0.31 2.72
N ALA A 91 10.86 1.64 2.76
CA ALA A 91 9.67 2.36 3.20
C ALA A 91 8.45 2.07 2.31
N LEU A 92 8.64 2.06 0.98
CA LEU A 92 7.58 1.70 0.04
C LEU A 92 7.13 0.23 0.22
N LYS A 93 8.06 -0.68 0.52
CA LYS A 93 7.77 -2.10 0.75
C LYS A 93 6.95 -2.32 2.01
N GLU A 94 7.23 -1.56 3.07
CA GLU A 94 6.44 -1.62 4.30
C GLU A 94 4.99 -1.15 4.06
N ILE A 95 4.82 -0.05 3.32
CA ILE A 95 3.50 0.43 2.87
C ILE A 95 2.82 -0.63 1.99
N ALA A 96 3.56 -1.24 1.07
CA ALA A 96 3.07 -2.29 0.17
C ALA A 96 2.55 -3.51 0.96
N GLU A 97 3.31 -3.99 1.94
CA GLU A 97 2.92 -5.13 2.77
C GLU A 97 1.69 -4.84 3.63
N TRP A 98 1.52 -3.61 4.10
CA TRP A 98 0.32 -3.20 4.84
C TRP A 98 -0.93 -3.04 3.96
N VAL A 99 -0.75 -2.52 2.74
CA VAL A 99 -1.87 -2.30 1.82
C VAL A 99 -2.44 -3.63 1.29
N LEU A 100 -1.58 -4.64 1.11
CA LEU A 100 -1.99 -5.94 0.61
C LEU A 100 -3.10 -6.60 1.47
N PRO A 101 -4.07 -7.30 0.85
CA PRO A 101 -5.02 -8.11 1.59
C PRO A 101 -4.32 -9.22 2.37
N LYS A 102 -4.70 -9.41 3.63
CA LYS A 102 -4.14 -10.46 4.50
C LYS A 102 -4.94 -11.77 4.43
N GLU A 103 -6.18 -11.72 3.94
CA GLU A 103 -6.99 -12.93 3.78
C GLU A 103 -6.60 -13.70 2.51
N GLU A 104 -6.82 -15.02 2.54
CA GLU A 104 -6.66 -15.86 1.35
C GLU A 104 -7.76 -15.54 0.32
N ARG A 105 -7.34 -15.20 -0.90
CA ARG A 105 -8.21 -14.74 -1.99
C ARG A 105 -7.85 -15.43 -3.32
N PRO A 106 -8.78 -15.48 -4.29
CA PRO A 106 -8.52 -16.03 -5.63
C PRO A 106 -7.56 -15.16 -6.48
N SER A 107 -7.15 -14.00 -5.99
CA SER A 107 -6.10 -13.17 -6.59
C SER A 107 -4.73 -13.49 -5.96
N ARG A 108 -3.67 -13.34 -6.74
CA ARG A 108 -2.27 -13.41 -6.32
C ARG A 108 -1.65 -12.02 -6.38
N TYR A 109 -0.78 -11.75 -5.41
CA TYR A 109 -0.05 -10.49 -5.31
C TYR A 109 1.45 -10.76 -5.37
N GLU A 110 2.18 -9.98 -6.17
CA GLU A 110 3.64 -10.06 -6.24
C GLU A 110 4.23 -8.66 -6.07
N ILE A 111 4.95 -8.45 -4.97
CA ILE A 111 5.82 -7.28 -4.81
C ILE A 111 7.10 -7.58 -5.59
N ARG A 112 7.38 -6.76 -6.60
CA ARG A 112 8.59 -6.91 -7.42
C ARG A 112 9.83 -6.57 -6.60
N PRO A 113 10.94 -7.30 -6.77
CA PRO A 113 12.18 -7.03 -6.05
C PRO A 113 12.71 -5.64 -6.41
N PHE A 114 13.58 -5.10 -5.56
CA PHE A 114 14.21 -3.81 -5.84
C PHE A 114 15.08 -3.91 -7.09
N GLU A 115 14.69 -3.18 -8.13
CA GLU A 115 15.52 -2.96 -9.30
C GLU A 115 16.26 -1.63 -9.12
N PRO A 116 17.60 -1.63 -9.13
CA PRO A 116 18.39 -0.41 -8.99
C PRO A 116 18.33 0.41 -10.28
N ALA A 117 17.19 1.04 -10.51
CA ALA A 117 16.91 1.98 -11.58
C ALA A 117 16.40 3.29 -10.99
N LEU A 118 16.84 4.41 -11.55
CA LEU A 118 16.34 5.74 -11.20
C LEU A 118 15.41 6.21 -12.30
N HIS A 119 14.21 6.67 -11.92
CA HIS A 119 13.24 7.18 -12.88
C HIS A 119 13.19 8.71 -12.78
N VAL A 120 13.52 9.40 -13.88
CA VAL A 120 13.47 10.86 -13.95
C VAL A 120 12.05 11.32 -14.17
N ALA A 121 11.44 11.99 -13.19
CA ALA A 121 10.11 12.58 -13.34
C ALA A 121 10.16 13.80 -14.26
N PRO A 122 9.48 13.79 -15.43
CA PRO A 122 9.55 14.91 -16.38
C PRO A 122 9.02 16.23 -15.78
N ASP A 123 8.09 16.13 -14.83
CA ASP A 123 7.46 17.28 -14.16
C ASP A 123 8.18 17.71 -12.87
N LEU A 124 9.10 16.89 -12.35
CA LEU A 124 9.91 17.20 -11.16
C LEU A 124 11.35 17.44 -11.61
N LYS A 125 11.68 18.70 -11.90
CA LYS A 125 13.08 19.11 -12.16
C LYS A 125 13.98 18.55 -11.06
N ASP A 126 14.94 17.72 -11.48
CA ASP A 126 16.10 17.29 -10.69
C ASP A 126 15.80 16.43 -9.46
N ARG A 127 14.72 15.63 -9.47
CA ARG A 127 14.48 14.60 -8.43
C ARG A 127 14.31 13.23 -9.06
N ASP A 128 15.21 12.33 -8.69
CA ASP A 128 15.08 10.91 -9.01
C ASP A 128 14.01 10.26 -8.15
N GLU A 129 13.36 9.25 -8.71
CA GLU A 129 12.31 8.50 -8.03
C GLU A 129 12.69 7.02 -7.96
N VAL A 130 12.28 6.41 -6.85
CA VAL A 130 12.33 4.98 -6.61
C VAL A 130 10.94 4.39 -6.84
N LEU A 131 10.89 3.29 -7.58
CA LEU A 131 9.67 2.58 -7.92
C LEU A 131 9.60 1.25 -7.15
N LEU A 132 8.41 0.93 -6.66
CA LEU A 132 8.03 -0.41 -6.22
C LEU A 132 6.74 -0.81 -6.95
N GLU A 133 6.78 -1.95 -7.62
CA GLU A 133 5.64 -2.48 -8.37
C GLU A 133 4.98 -3.63 -7.62
N ILE A 134 3.65 -3.64 -7.62
CA ILE A 134 2.82 -4.71 -7.09
C ILE A 134 1.95 -5.23 -8.22
N LYS A 135 2.16 -6.49 -8.64
CA LYS A 135 1.28 -7.15 -9.60
C LYS A 135 0.09 -7.77 -8.89
N ILE A 136 -1.09 -7.53 -9.44
CA ILE A 136 -2.38 -8.08 -8.99
C ILE A 136 -2.96 -8.88 -10.16
N VAL A 137 -2.91 -10.21 -10.06
CA VAL A 137 -3.36 -11.14 -11.12
C VAL A 137 -4.18 -12.28 -10.52
N HIS A 138 -4.87 -13.03 -11.35
CA HIS A 138 -5.57 -14.25 -10.95
C HIS A 138 -4.59 -15.31 -10.39
N ARG A 139 -4.96 -15.97 -9.29
CA ARG A 139 -4.13 -17.01 -8.64
C ARG A 139 -4.01 -18.28 -9.48
N HIS A 140 -5.11 -18.67 -10.13
CA HIS A 140 -5.25 -19.99 -10.75
C HIS A 140 -5.11 -19.96 -12.28
N ASP A 141 -5.40 -18.84 -12.93
CA ASP A 141 -5.26 -18.70 -14.37
C ASP A 141 -4.74 -17.30 -14.73
N PHE A 142 -3.44 -17.21 -15.00
CA PHE A 142 -2.75 -15.96 -15.29
C PHE A 142 -3.31 -15.22 -16.51
N PHE A 143 -3.94 -15.93 -17.46
CA PHE A 143 -4.50 -15.34 -18.68
C PHE A 143 -6.00 -15.07 -18.60
N SER A 144 -6.64 -15.42 -17.48
CA SER A 144 -8.05 -15.13 -17.29
C SER A 144 -8.30 -13.61 -17.25
N PRO A 145 -9.38 -13.12 -17.88
CA PRO A 145 -9.77 -11.72 -17.78
C PRO A 145 -10.01 -11.31 -16.32
N ILE A 146 -9.76 -10.04 -16.00
CA ILE A 146 -10.10 -9.49 -14.67
C ILE A 146 -11.58 -9.74 -14.33
N ASP A 147 -11.87 -10.03 -13.06
CA ASP A 147 -13.25 -10.08 -12.56
C ASP A 147 -13.47 -9.08 -11.41
N LYS A 148 -14.66 -9.15 -10.79
CA LYS A 148 -15.06 -8.23 -9.72
C LYS A 148 -14.19 -8.35 -8.46
N CYS A 149 -13.52 -9.49 -8.25
CA CYS A 149 -12.63 -9.73 -7.13
C CYS A 149 -11.35 -8.89 -7.25
N GLU A 150 -10.72 -8.82 -8.42
CA GLU A 150 -9.51 -7.99 -8.63
C GLU A 150 -9.84 -6.51 -8.50
N GLU A 151 -10.96 -6.07 -9.08
CA GLU A 151 -11.42 -4.68 -8.98
C GLU A 151 -11.70 -4.28 -7.53
N ARG A 152 -12.33 -5.17 -6.76
CA ARG A 152 -12.57 -4.96 -5.33
C ARG A 152 -11.25 -4.89 -4.55
N CYS A 153 -10.31 -5.79 -4.81
CA CYS A 153 -9.00 -5.78 -4.15
C CYS A 153 -8.29 -4.45 -4.41
N LEU A 154 -8.23 -4.03 -5.67
CA LEU A 154 -7.64 -2.76 -6.05
C LEU A 154 -8.33 -1.58 -5.36
N SER A 155 -9.65 -1.59 -5.26
CA SER A 155 -10.40 -0.53 -4.59
C SER A 155 -10.07 -0.45 -3.09
N GLU A 156 -9.94 -1.58 -2.41
CA GLU A 156 -9.54 -1.64 -1.00
C GLU A 156 -8.10 -1.11 -0.82
N MET A 157 -7.20 -1.47 -1.74
CA MET A 157 -5.82 -0.98 -1.72
C MET A 157 -5.75 0.54 -1.94
N ARG A 158 -6.50 1.08 -2.91
CA ARG A 158 -6.64 2.53 -3.12
C ARG A 158 -7.13 3.24 -1.86
N GLN A 159 -8.14 2.69 -1.20
CA GLN A 159 -8.69 3.27 0.02
C GLN A 159 -7.64 3.34 1.14
N LYS A 160 -6.91 2.24 1.36
CA LYS A 160 -5.82 2.16 2.33
C LYS A 160 -4.70 3.16 2.02
N LEU A 161 -4.25 3.27 0.77
CA LEU A 161 -3.24 4.28 0.37
C LEU A 161 -3.73 5.71 0.58
N GLY A 162 -5.01 5.97 0.30
CA GLY A 162 -5.66 7.25 0.58
C GLY A 162 -5.68 7.59 2.08
N GLN A 163 -5.83 6.60 2.97
CA GLN A 163 -5.72 6.81 4.43
C GLN A 163 -4.32 7.25 4.85
N LEU A 164 -3.28 6.84 4.12
CA LEU A 164 -1.90 7.29 4.33
C LEU A 164 -1.63 8.68 3.73
N GLY A 165 -2.60 9.28 3.04
CA GLY A 165 -2.45 10.59 2.39
C GLY A 165 -1.73 10.53 1.04
N MET A 166 -1.49 9.33 0.49
CA MET A 166 -0.89 9.16 -0.82
C MET A 166 -1.88 9.53 -1.91
N ARG A 167 -1.37 10.21 -2.95
CA ARG A 167 -2.18 10.65 -4.08
C ARG A 167 -2.07 9.67 -5.24
N GLU A 168 -3.20 9.36 -5.86
CA GLU A 168 -3.21 8.73 -7.18
C GLU A 168 -2.87 9.78 -8.23
N GLY A 169 -1.92 9.48 -9.12
CA GLY A 169 -1.57 10.38 -10.21
C GLY A 169 -0.99 9.61 -11.37
N GLN A 170 -1.51 9.86 -12.58
CA GLN A 170 -0.94 9.29 -13.79
C GLN A 170 0.33 10.03 -14.18
N ARG A 171 1.44 9.32 -14.37
CA ARG A 171 2.60 9.90 -15.02
C ARG A 171 2.26 10.08 -16.51
N ARG A 172 2.37 11.30 -17.03
CA ARG A 172 2.32 11.47 -18.48
C ARG A 172 3.54 10.76 -19.07
N PRO A 173 3.38 9.91 -20.10
CA PRO A 173 4.54 9.34 -20.78
C PRO A 173 5.41 10.51 -21.28
N ALA A 174 6.73 10.36 -21.13
CA ALA A 174 7.66 11.30 -21.75
C ALA A 174 7.29 11.38 -23.23
N ARG A 175 6.92 12.58 -23.71
CA ARG A 175 6.65 12.79 -25.13
C ARG A 175 7.96 12.50 -25.87
N SER A 176 8.00 11.38 -26.57
CA SER A 176 9.04 11.01 -27.55
C SER A 176 9.01 11.96 -28.73
#